data_AF-A0A931W9Z1-F1
#
_entry.id   AF-A0A931W9Z1-F1
#
_cell.length_a   1.000
_cell.length_b   1.000
_cell.length_c   1.000
_cell.angle_alpha   90.00
_cell.angle_beta   90.00
_cell.angle_gamma   90.00
#
_symmetry.space_group_name_H-M   'P 1'
#
loop_
_entity.id
_entity.type
_entity.pdbx_description
1 polymer ?
#
loop_
_entity_poly.entity_id
_entity_poly.type
_entity_poly.pdbx_seq_one_letter_code
_entity_poly.pdbx_strand_id
1 'polypeptide(L)'
;MANNRKTRFNRRHIFKFFPTFSKRQKLIAGVLVLSLGLFISQNLLGKSGVYTVFSLAFLTDIILLLILYRDLKENFSPQLFILPFLFSLAFGLFYFLVPARFLTRLATTSLYALGLYSLFLSENIFIVSSIRTIALLTSARTVSFTITLLSYFFLSNVVLSLHFNIYIFIPFLLIYSFLLIIHSLWTHTLDKNVFANLYWVLGLTVCLIEIGILVWFWPSTPTVLALFLTGIFYATVGISQVWIEKRLFKGVLWEYMWIAVVVFVTLLLFTPWT
;
A
#
# COMPACT_ATOMS: atom_id res chain seq x y z
N MET A 1 -50.24 -24.67 -20.87
CA MET A 1 -49.65 -23.82 -19.81
C MET A 1 -48.16 -23.73 -20.05
N ALA A 2 -47.76 -22.67 -20.72
CA ALA A 2 -46.37 -22.35 -21.04
C ALA A 2 -45.73 -21.55 -19.90
N ASN A 3 -44.40 -21.48 -19.96
CA ASN A 3 -43.58 -20.34 -19.52
C ASN A 3 -42.96 -20.44 -18.11
N ASN A 4 -41.77 -21.06 -18.02
CA ASN A 4 -40.73 -20.64 -17.07
C ASN A 4 -39.31 -21.08 -17.48
N ARG A 5 -38.94 -20.88 -18.76
CA ARG A 5 -37.58 -21.13 -19.30
C ARG A 5 -36.90 -19.87 -19.87
N LYS A 6 -37.12 -18.69 -19.27
CA LYS A 6 -36.52 -17.44 -19.77
C LYS A 6 -35.96 -16.53 -18.67
N THR A 7 -34.94 -16.96 -17.93
CA THR A 7 -34.11 -16.04 -17.10
C THR A 7 -32.64 -16.46 -16.94
N ARG A 8 -32.08 -17.29 -17.84
CA ARG A 8 -30.65 -17.69 -17.79
C ARG A 8 -29.75 -17.05 -18.87
N PHE A 9 -30.27 -16.13 -19.66
CA PHE A 9 -29.63 -15.74 -20.91
C PHE A 9 -29.45 -14.21 -21.05
N ASN A 10 -28.78 -13.54 -20.10
CA ASN A 10 -28.15 -12.24 -20.43
C ASN A 10 -27.12 -11.67 -19.42
N ARG A 11 -26.23 -12.50 -18.85
CA ARG A 11 -25.07 -12.01 -18.06
C ARG A 11 -23.71 -12.39 -18.64
N ARG A 12 -23.67 -12.87 -19.90
CA ARG A 12 -22.44 -13.36 -20.56
C ARG A 12 -21.73 -12.32 -21.42
N HIS A 13 -22.33 -11.17 -21.71
CA HIS A 13 -21.77 -10.25 -22.72
C HIS A 13 -20.76 -9.21 -22.20
N ILE A 14 -20.68 -8.95 -20.90
CA ILE A 14 -19.66 -8.03 -20.34
C ILE A 14 -18.31 -8.76 -20.10
N PHE A 15 -18.30 -10.10 -20.09
CA PHE A 15 -17.16 -10.91 -19.66
C PHE A 15 -16.25 -11.44 -20.78
N LYS A 16 -16.45 -11.02 -22.04
CA LYS A 16 -15.57 -11.38 -23.16
C LYS A 16 -14.43 -10.38 -23.40
N PHE A 17 -14.20 -9.41 -22.51
CA PHE A 17 -13.13 -8.43 -22.71
C PHE A 17 -11.73 -8.91 -22.28
N PHE A 18 -11.62 -10.03 -21.56
CA PHE A 18 -10.33 -10.65 -21.27
C PHE A 18 -10.19 -11.96 -22.04
N PRO A 19 -9.14 -12.13 -22.86
CA PRO A 19 -8.89 -13.39 -23.57
C PRO A 19 -8.71 -14.55 -22.59
N THR A 20 -8.66 -15.76 -23.12
CA THR A 20 -8.43 -17.07 -22.46
C THR A 20 -7.05 -17.19 -21.79
N PHE A 21 -6.54 -16.12 -21.18
CA PHE A 21 -5.26 -16.10 -20.47
C PHE A 21 -5.35 -16.82 -19.12
N SER A 22 -4.25 -17.48 -18.75
CA SER A 22 -4.04 -18.01 -17.41
C SER A 22 -4.04 -16.88 -16.38
N LYS A 23 -4.38 -17.18 -15.12
CA LYS A 23 -4.46 -16.18 -14.03
C LYS A 23 -3.16 -15.39 -13.86
N ARG A 24 -2.01 -16.05 -14.02
CA ARG A 24 -0.68 -15.42 -13.95
C ARG A 24 -0.42 -14.47 -15.13
N GLN A 25 -0.83 -14.84 -16.34
CA GLN A 25 -0.72 -13.95 -17.52
C GLN A 25 -1.60 -12.71 -17.36
N LYS A 26 -2.79 -12.83 -16.76
CA LYS A 26 -3.66 -11.67 -16.47
C LYS A 26 -3.03 -10.71 -15.47
N LEU A 27 -2.35 -11.24 -14.44
CA LEU A 27 -1.57 -10.42 -13.50
C LEU A 27 -0.45 -9.64 -14.20
N ILE A 28 0.36 -10.33 -15.01
CA ILE A 28 1.45 -9.70 -15.75
C ILE A 28 0.90 -8.63 -16.70
N ALA A 29 -0.16 -8.94 -17.45
CA ALA A 29 -0.79 -7.99 -18.35
C ALA A 29 -1.34 -6.75 -17.61
N GLY A 30 -1.99 -6.94 -16.46
CA GLY A 30 -2.49 -5.84 -15.63
C GLY A 30 -1.37 -4.94 -15.14
N VAL A 31 -0.27 -5.52 -14.65
CA VAL A 31 0.91 -4.76 -14.20
C VAL A 31 1.55 -3.99 -15.36
N LEU A 32 1.70 -4.60 -16.53
CA LEU A 32 2.24 -3.93 -17.72
C LEU A 32 1.36 -2.75 -18.14
N VAL A 33 0.05 -2.93 -18.18
CA VAL A 33 -0.91 -1.85 -18.52
C VAL A 33 -0.80 -0.69 -17.52
N LEU A 34 -0.77 -0.98 -16.21
CA LEU A 34 -0.66 0.04 -15.17
C LEU A 34 0.69 0.76 -15.20
N SER A 35 1.78 0.02 -15.44
CA SER A 35 3.13 0.60 -15.52
C SER A 35 3.29 1.48 -16.75
N LEU A 36 2.75 1.07 -17.89
CA LEU A 36 2.67 1.91 -19.08
C LEU A 36 1.79 3.13 -18.84
N GLY A 37 0.65 2.97 -18.17
CA GLY A 37 -0.22 4.07 -17.78
C GLY A 37 0.50 5.12 -16.93
N LEU A 38 1.29 4.69 -15.95
CA LEU A 38 2.11 5.57 -15.11
C LEU A 38 3.17 6.30 -15.93
N PHE A 39 3.87 5.59 -16.82
CA PHE A 39 4.90 6.19 -17.69
C PHE A 39 4.32 7.23 -18.68
N ILE A 40 3.17 6.91 -19.29
CA ILE A 40 2.46 7.78 -20.24
C ILE A 40 1.92 9.02 -19.54
N SER A 41 1.32 8.85 -18.35
CA SER A 41 0.77 9.94 -17.54
C SER A 41 1.80 11.06 -17.36
N GLN A 42 3.04 10.73 -17.03
CA GLN A 42 4.05 11.75 -16.77
C GLN A 42 4.62 12.42 -18.03
N ASN A 43 4.70 11.68 -19.15
CA ASN A 43 5.27 12.23 -20.38
C ASN A 43 4.32 13.23 -21.06
N LEU A 44 3.00 13.05 -20.91
CA LEU A 44 2.01 13.79 -21.69
C LEU A 44 1.16 14.79 -20.89
N LEU A 45 0.95 14.56 -19.58
CA LEU A 45 -0.16 15.22 -18.86
C LEU A 45 0.26 16.31 -17.86
N GLY A 46 1.56 16.53 -17.62
CA GLY A 46 2.11 17.72 -16.95
C GLY A 46 1.27 18.25 -15.76
N LYS A 47 0.42 19.25 -16.01
CA LYS A 47 -0.48 19.88 -15.01
C LYS A 47 -1.69 19.02 -14.58
N SER A 48 -2.25 18.16 -15.44
CA SER A 48 -3.33 17.24 -15.04
C SER A 48 -2.81 15.93 -14.43
N GLY A 49 -1.49 15.83 -14.24
CA GLY A 49 -0.81 14.64 -13.71
C GLY A 49 -1.42 14.14 -12.41
N VAL A 50 -1.78 15.01 -11.47
CA VAL A 50 -2.36 14.61 -10.18
C VAL A 50 -3.67 13.84 -10.38
N TYR A 51 -4.60 14.34 -11.22
CA TYR A 51 -5.86 13.66 -11.51
C TYR A 51 -5.65 12.30 -12.19
N THR A 52 -4.60 12.20 -13.02
CA THR A 52 -4.27 10.95 -13.72
C THR A 52 -3.72 9.91 -12.75
N VAL A 53 -2.97 10.32 -11.72
CA VAL A 53 -2.47 9.42 -10.68
C VAL A 53 -3.61 8.90 -9.81
N PHE A 54 -4.56 9.74 -9.41
CA PHE A 54 -5.76 9.27 -8.71
C PHE A 54 -6.56 8.29 -9.58
N SER A 55 -6.74 8.62 -10.87
CA SER A 55 -7.40 7.72 -11.83
C SER A 55 -6.68 6.38 -11.95
N LEU A 56 -5.34 6.40 -11.99
CA LEU A 56 -4.51 5.19 -12.06
C LEU A 56 -4.61 4.35 -10.78
N ALA A 57 -4.66 4.98 -9.61
CA ALA A 57 -4.85 4.29 -8.33
C ALA A 57 -6.20 3.55 -8.27
N PHE A 58 -7.29 4.20 -8.69
CA PHE A 58 -8.59 3.52 -8.82
C PHE A 58 -8.58 2.42 -9.88
N LEU A 59 -7.92 2.67 -11.02
CA LEU A 59 -7.80 1.70 -12.09
C LEU A 59 -7.01 0.46 -11.64
N THR A 60 -6.04 0.63 -10.73
CA THR A 60 -5.29 -0.47 -10.10
C THR A 60 -6.22 -1.42 -9.36
N ASP A 61 -7.13 -0.91 -8.53
CA ASP A 61 -8.11 -1.71 -7.81
C ASP A 61 -9.12 -2.36 -8.74
N ILE A 62 -9.59 -1.64 -9.77
CA ILE A 62 -10.52 -2.18 -10.77
C ILE A 62 -9.86 -3.36 -11.50
N ILE A 63 -8.61 -3.22 -11.93
CA ILE A 63 -7.86 -4.30 -12.58
C ILE A 63 -7.69 -5.47 -11.61
N LEU A 64 -7.31 -5.23 -10.36
CA LEU A 64 -7.16 -6.27 -9.35
C LEU A 64 -8.48 -7.04 -9.14
N LEU A 65 -9.58 -6.32 -9.01
CA LEU A 65 -10.92 -6.88 -8.86
C LEU A 65 -11.27 -7.74 -10.07
N LEU A 66 -11.03 -7.27 -11.30
CA LEU A 66 -11.31 -8.03 -12.53
C LEU A 66 -10.47 -9.32 -12.62
N ILE A 67 -9.21 -9.28 -12.17
CA ILE A 67 -8.32 -10.43 -12.18
C ILE A 67 -8.74 -11.47 -11.12
N LEU A 68 -9.12 -11.01 -9.92
CA LEU A 68 -9.42 -11.85 -8.76
C LEU A 68 -10.92 -12.11 -8.55
N TYR A 69 -11.78 -11.63 -9.46
CA TYR A 69 -13.25 -11.66 -9.31
C TYR A 69 -13.81 -13.04 -8.93
N ARG A 70 -13.23 -14.10 -9.49
CA ARG A 70 -13.69 -15.48 -9.23
C ARG A 70 -13.42 -15.90 -7.79
N ASP A 71 -12.23 -15.60 -7.28
CA ASP A 71 -11.81 -15.99 -5.93
C ASP A 71 -12.44 -15.07 -4.87
N LEU A 72 -12.61 -13.79 -5.19
CA LEU A 72 -13.29 -12.79 -4.34
C LEU A 72 -14.76 -13.13 -4.09
N LYS A 73 -15.44 -13.79 -5.04
CA LYS A 73 -16.87 -14.15 -4.89
C LYS A 73 -17.11 -15.07 -3.70
N GLU A 74 -16.12 -15.89 -3.33
CA GLU A 74 -16.24 -16.86 -2.24
C GLU A 74 -15.82 -16.27 -0.90
N ASN A 75 -14.79 -15.40 -0.87
CA ASN A 75 -14.31 -14.75 0.35
C ASN A 75 -13.93 -13.29 0.09
N PHE A 76 -14.95 -12.44 0.06
CA PHE A 76 -14.77 -11.01 -0.12
C PHE A 76 -14.22 -10.36 1.15
N SER A 77 -13.12 -9.62 1.04
CA SER A 77 -12.57 -8.78 2.11
C SER A 77 -12.16 -7.44 1.50
N PRO A 78 -12.80 -6.31 1.89
CA PRO A 78 -12.52 -5.01 1.29
C PRO A 78 -11.09 -4.51 1.56
N GLN A 79 -10.42 -5.02 2.60
CA GLN A 79 -9.06 -4.65 2.98
C GLN A 79 -8.00 -4.98 1.91
N LEU A 80 -8.30 -5.93 1.02
CA LEU A 80 -7.46 -6.33 -0.11
C LEU A 80 -7.17 -5.17 -1.08
N PHE A 81 -8.07 -4.19 -1.18
CA PHE A 81 -7.94 -3.08 -2.12
C PHE A 81 -7.17 -1.89 -1.56
N ILE A 82 -7.02 -1.82 -0.23
CA ILE A 82 -6.44 -0.64 0.43
C ILE A 82 -4.96 -0.45 0.04
N LEU A 83 -4.16 -1.52 0.12
CA LEU A 83 -2.73 -1.43 -0.20
C LEU A 83 -2.45 -1.22 -1.70
N PRO A 84 -3.08 -1.93 -2.66
CA PRO A 84 -2.87 -1.66 -4.08
C PRO A 84 -3.20 -0.22 -4.47
N PHE A 85 -4.32 0.32 -3.97
CA PHE A 85 -4.68 1.72 -4.14
C PHE A 85 -3.59 2.66 -3.64
N LEU A 86 -3.20 2.51 -2.36
CA LEU A 86 -2.22 3.38 -1.73
C LEU A 86 -0.83 3.24 -2.32
N PHE A 87 -0.42 2.05 -2.73
CA PHE A 87 0.85 1.81 -3.42
C PHE A 87 0.90 2.57 -4.75
N SER A 88 -0.16 2.47 -5.57
CA SER A 88 -0.22 3.18 -6.83
C SER A 88 -0.32 4.69 -6.66
N LEU A 89 -1.05 5.15 -5.63
CA LEU A 89 -1.11 6.56 -5.27
C LEU A 89 0.26 7.08 -4.81
N ALA A 90 0.93 6.34 -3.91
CA ALA A 90 2.24 6.67 -3.36
C ALA A 90 3.30 6.81 -4.45
N PHE A 91 3.40 5.81 -5.33
CA PHE A 91 4.35 5.84 -6.45
C PHE A 91 4.01 6.95 -7.43
N GLY A 92 2.74 7.09 -7.83
CA GLY A 92 2.35 8.11 -8.79
C GLY A 92 2.63 9.52 -8.27
N LEU A 93 2.32 9.80 -7.00
CA LEU A 93 2.59 11.09 -6.39
C LEU A 93 4.10 11.33 -6.21
N PHE A 94 4.84 10.34 -5.71
CA PHE A 94 6.30 10.44 -5.54
C PHE A 94 7.03 10.64 -6.87
N TYR A 95 6.51 10.08 -7.96
CA TYR A 95 7.07 10.25 -9.30
C TYR A 95 7.12 11.72 -9.75
N PHE A 96 6.24 12.60 -9.24
CA PHE A 96 6.32 14.05 -9.50
C PHE A 96 7.49 14.74 -8.82
N LEU A 97 7.97 14.20 -7.70
CA LEU A 97 9.09 14.77 -6.94
C LEU A 97 10.45 14.35 -7.53
N VAL A 98 10.49 13.26 -8.28
CA VAL A 98 11.72 12.73 -8.87
C VAL A 98 12.12 13.55 -10.12
N PRO A 99 13.42 13.86 -10.31
CA PRO A 99 13.89 14.58 -11.49
C PRO A 99 13.42 13.95 -12.80
N ALA A 100 13.03 14.80 -13.76
CA ALA A 100 12.49 14.44 -15.07
C ALA A 100 13.55 13.88 -16.06
N ARG A 101 14.50 13.07 -15.58
CA ARG A 101 15.49 12.40 -16.43
C ARG A 101 14.91 11.08 -16.96
N PHE A 102 15.21 10.72 -18.20
CA PHE A 102 14.67 9.49 -18.80
C PHE A 102 15.07 8.24 -18.00
N LEU A 103 16.32 8.17 -17.53
CA LEU A 103 16.82 7.03 -16.77
C LEU A 103 16.14 6.89 -15.40
N THR A 104 15.91 7.99 -14.68
CA THR A 104 15.21 7.97 -13.38
C THR A 104 13.76 7.54 -13.57
N ARG A 105 13.09 8.02 -14.63
CA ARG A 105 11.72 7.61 -15.01
C ARG A 105 11.60 6.13 -15.33
N LEU A 106 12.56 5.59 -16.06
CA LEU A 106 12.59 4.17 -16.39
C LEU A 106 12.84 3.33 -15.12
N ALA A 107 13.77 3.76 -14.26
CA ALA A 107 14.05 3.11 -12.99
C ALA A 107 12.82 3.11 -12.06
N THR A 108 12.17 4.26 -11.85
CA THR A 108 10.97 4.35 -10.98
C THR A 108 9.79 3.56 -11.53
N THR A 109 9.55 3.60 -12.85
CA THR A 109 8.50 2.79 -13.49
C THR A 109 8.80 1.29 -13.36
N SER A 110 10.05 0.87 -13.49
CA SER A 110 10.44 -0.54 -13.31
C SER A 110 10.24 -1.01 -11.87
N LEU A 111 10.57 -0.16 -10.90
CA LEU A 111 10.39 -0.43 -9.47
C LEU A 111 8.89 -0.52 -9.15
N TYR A 112 8.07 0.38 -9.71
CA TYR A 112 6.61 0.31 -9.63
C TYR A 112 6.07 -1.01 -10.19
N ALA A 113 6.51 -1.43 -11.38
CA ALA A 113 6.06 -2.68 -12.00
C ALA A 113 6.37 -3.91 -11.13
N LEU A 114 7.61 -3.98 -10.61
CA LEU A 114 8.04 -5.08 -9.74
C LEU A 114 7.28 -5.11 -8.41
N GLY A 115 7.11 -3.95 -7.78
CA GLY A 115 6.35 -3.83 -6.53
C GLY A 115 4.88 -4.20 -6.74
N LEU A 116 4.26 -3.69 -7.80
CA LEU A 116 2.85 -3.95 -8.11
C LEU A 116 2.59 -5.43 -8.43
N TYR A 117 3.48 -6.08 -9.18
CA TYR A 117 3.38 -7.52 -9.44
C TYR A 117 3.46 -8.34 -8.15
N SER A 118 4.42 -8.01 -7.30
CA SER A 118 4.63 -8.66 -6.01
C SER A 118 3.43 -8.45 -5.08
N LEU A 119 2.83 -7.26 -5.10
CA LEU A 119 1.61 -6.92 -4.38
C LEU A 119 0.44 -7.76 -4.86
N PHE A 120 0.12 -7.75 -6.16
CA PHE A 120 -1.02 -8.51 -6.67
C PHE A 120 -0.89 -10.02 -6.44
N LEU A 121 0.34 -10.55 -6.50
CA LEU A 121 0.60 -11.94 -6.16
C LEU A 121 0.33 -12.21 -4.67
N SER A 122 0.73 -11.30 -3.78
CA SER A 122 0.49 -11.40 -2.34
C SER A 122 -1.00 -11.32 -2.00
N GLU A 123 -1.75 -10.40 -2.60
CA GLU A 123 -3.21 -10.30 -2.42
C GLU A 123 -3.93 -11.58 -2.88
N ASN A 124 -3.50 -12.14 -3.99
CA ASN A 124 -4.01 -13.43 -4.45
C ASN A 124 -3.71 -14.56 -3.44
N ILE A 125 -2.52 -14.58 -2.83
CA ILE A 125 -2.19 -15.55 -1.78
C ILE A 125 -3.08 -15.34 -0.55
N PHE A 126 -3.33 -14.10 -0.13
CA PHE A 126 -4.20 -13.79 1.01
C PHE A 126 -5.62 -14.32 0.80
N ILE A 127 -6.21 -14.10 -0.37
CA ILE A 127 -7.54 -14.64 -0.70
C ILE A 127 -7.54 -16.16 -0.59
N VAL A 128 -6.60 -16.85 -1.22
CA VAL A 128 -6.57 -18.33 -1.19
C VAL A 128 -6.28 -18.83 0.24
N SER A 129 -5.48 -18.09 1.01
CA SER A 129 -5.12 -18.45 2.39
C SER A 129 -6.27 -18.29 3.40
N SER A 130 -7.25 -17.44 3.09
CA SER A 130 -8.46 -17.28 3.91
C SER A 130 -9.35 -18.54 3.93
N ILE A 131 -9.20 -19.41 2.92
CA ILE A 131 -9.95 -20.68 2.81
C ILE A 131 -9.15 -21.84 3.39
N ARG A 132 -7.86 -21.88 3.09
CA ARG A 132 -6.97 -22.99 3.44
C ARG A 132 -5.59 -22.46 3.80
N THR A 133 -4.92 -23.10 4.74
CA THR A 133 -3.54 -22.75 5.06
C THR A 133 -2.59 -23.11 3.90
N ILE A 134 -1.66 -22.21 3.58
CA ILE A 134 -0.67 -22.39 2.51
C ILE A 134 0.69 -21.98 3.06
N ALA A 135 1.73 -22.77 2.78
CA ALA A 135 3.11 -22.48 3.21
C ALA A 135 3.64 -21.12 2.73
N LEU A 136 3.15 -20.62 1.59
CA LEU A 136 3.58 -19.34 0.99
C LEU A 136 3.04 -18.10 1.72
N LEU A 137 2.15 -18.26 2.71
CA LEU A 137 1.52 -17.15 3.41
C LEU A 137 2.53 -16.28 4.17
N THR A 138 3.52 -16.89 4.83
CA THR A 138 4.53 -16.13 5.58
C THR A 138 5.35 -15.23 4.65
N SER A 139 5.75 -15.73 3.49
CA SER A 139 6.46 -14.93 2.48
C SER A 139 5.60 -13.79 1.94
N ALA A 140 4.31 -14.05 1.67
CA ALA A 140 3.37 -13.01 1.21
C ALA A 140 3.19 -11.89 2.25
N ARG A 141 3.13 -12.22 3.55
CA ARG A 141 3.07 -11.22 4.63
C ARG A 141 4.31 -10.33 4.65
N THR A 142 5.51 -10.92 4.57
CA THR A 142 6.77 -10.14 4.55
C THR A 142 6.84 -9.22 3.33
N VAL A 143 6.44 -9.70 2.15
CA VAL A 143 6.42 -8.89 0.92
C VAL A 143 5.40 -7.76 1.03
N SER A 144 4.16 -8.04 1.47
CA SER A 144 3.13 -7.03 1.66
C SER A 144 3.56 -5.97 2.69
N PHE A 145 4.16 -6.39 3.81
CA PHE A 145 4.68 -5.44 4.80
C PHE A 145 5.80 -4.57 4.24
N THR A 146 6.73 -5.13 3.47
CA THR A 146 7.80 -4.37 2.80
C THR A 146 7.22 -3.33 1.84
N ILE A 147 6.18 -3.70 1.07
CA ILE A 147 5.49 -2.78 0.15
C ILE A 147 4.69 -1.71 0.92
N THR A 148 4.15 -2.05 2.08
CA THR A 148 3.49 -1.10 2.98
C THR A 148 4.48 -0.06 3.49
N LEU A 149 5.67 -0.47 3.94
CA LEU A 149 6.74 0.44 4.37
C LEU A 149 7.16 1.39 3.24
N LEU A 150 7.35 0.84 2.04
CA LEU A 150 7.71 1.64 0.87
C LEU A 150 6.63 2.65 0.49
N SER A 151 5.35 2.24 0.56
CA SER A 151 4.20 3.12 0.29
C SER A 151 4.10 4.23 1.35
N TYR A 152 4.29 3.87 2.62
CA TYR A 152 4.30 4.82 3.73
C TYR A 152 5.40 5.86 3.55
N PHE A 153 6.63 5.42 3.27
CA PHE A 153 7.77 6.31 3.00
C PHE A 153 7.47 7.31 1.88
N PHE A 154 6.96 6.84 0.74
CA PHE A 154 6.64 7.70 -0.40
C PHE A 154 5.50 8.69 -0.09
N LEU A 155 4.43 8.25 0.57
CA LEU A 155 3.33 9.13 0.96
C LEU A 155 3.78 10.18 1.97
N SER A 156 4.52 9.79 3.01
CA SER A 156 5.06 10.73 3.99
C SER A 156 6.01 11.74 3.33
N ASN A 157 6.87 11.29 2.42
CA ASN A 157 7.79 12.19 1.72
C ASN A 157 7.04 13.20 0.83
N VAL A 158 6.01 12.76 0.10
CA VAL A 158 5.15 13.64 -0.70
C VAL A 158 4.46 14.67 0.19
N VAL A 159 3.78 14.21 1.26
CA VAL A 159 2.99 15.08 2.13
C VAL A 159 3.87 16.11 2.84
N LEU A 160 5.08 15.74 3.28
CA LEU A 160 6.04 16.65 3.89
C LEU A 160 6.64 17.62 2.86
N SER A 161 6.95 17.16 1.65
CA SER A 161 7.50 18.01 0.58
C SER A 161 6.51 19.05 0.04
N LEU A 162 5.21 18.82 0.19
CA LEU A 162 4.18 19.79 -0.18
C LEU A 162 4.08 20.96 0.80
N HIS A 163 4.78 20.92 1.94
CA HIS A 163 4.83 21.98 2.95
C HIS A 163 3.44 22.51 3.33
N PHE A 164 2.47 21.61 3.45
CA PHE A 164 1.12 21.98 3.86
C PHE A 164 1.10 22.57 5.28
N ASN A 165 0.14 23.47 5.52
CA ASN A 165 -0.19 23.91 6.86
C ASN A 165 -0.55 22.70 7.74
N ILE A 166 -0.20 22.74 9.03
CA ILE A 166 -0.43 21.67 10.01
C ILE A 166 -1.88 21.15 10.00
N TYR A 167 -2.86 22.05 9.80
CA TYR A 167 -4.28 21.68 9.73
C TYR A 167 -4.65 20.78 8.55
N ILE A 168 -3.89 20.84 7.45
CA ILE A 168 -4.08 19.97 6.27
C ILE A 168 -3.20 18.73 6.41
N PHE A 169 -1.97 18.90 6.92
CA PHE A 169 -1.02 17.81 7.14
C PHE A 169 -1.59 16.70 8.04
N ILE A 170 -2.19 17.05 9.19
CA ILE A 170 -2.71 16.07 10.17
C ILE A 170 -3.77 15.16 9.53
N PRO A 171 -4.82 15.66 8.85
CA PRO A 171 -5.79 14.80 8.16
C PRO A 171 -5.16 13.85 7.14
N PHE A 172 -4.21 14.31 6.33
CA PHE A 172 -3.54 13.43 5.37
C PHE A 172 -2.77 12.32 6.10
N LEU A 173 -1.95 12.68 7.08
CA LEU A 173 -1.20 11.74 7.91
C LEU A 173 -2.12 10.70 8.56
N LEU A 174 -3.25 11.14 9.12
CA LEU A 174 -4.25 10.27 9.73
C LEU A 174 -4.83 9.29 8.70
N ILE A 175 -5.29 9.78 7.55
CA ILE A 175 -5.99 8.96 6.55
C ILE A 175 -5.08 7.85 6.03
N TYR A 176 -3.88 8.17 5.53
CA TYR A 176 -3.03 7.12 4.96
C TYR A 176 -2.43 6.21 6.03
N SER A 177 -2.09 6.73 7.22
CA SER A 177 -1.57 5.88 8.31
C SER A 177 -2.63 4.89 8.76
N PHE A 178 -3.86 5.35 8.98
CA PHE A 178 -4.98 4.48 9.35
C PHE A 178 -5.21 3.37 8.34
N LEU A 179 -5.27 3.73 7.05
CA LEU A 179 -5.50 2.78 5.96
C LEU A 179 -4.35 1.76 5.79
N LEU A 180 -3.09 2.17 5.97
CA LEU A 180 -1.97 1.24 5.89
C LEU A 180 -1.90 0.33 7.11
N ILE A 181 -2.19 0.84 8.33
CA ILE A 181 -2.20 0.02 9.54
C ILE A 181 -3.32 -1.02 9.49
N ILE A 182 -4.54 -0.64 9.09
CA ILE A 182 -5.66 -1.59 9.01
C ILE A 182 -5.36 -2.71 8.02
N HIS A 183 -4.79 -2.41 6.85
CA HIS A 183 -4.38 -3.43 5.90
C HIS A 183 -3.25 -4.31 6.49
N SER A 184 -2.22 -3.67 7.04
CA SER A 184 -1.05 -4.35 7.59
C SER A 184 -1.38 -5.36 8.68
N LEU A 185 -2.23 -5.01 9.65
CA LEU A 185 -2.67 -5.94 10.70
C LEU A 185 -3.63 -7.01 10.16
N TRP A 186 -4.48 -6.65 9.21
CA TRP A 186 -5.41 -7.60 8.58
C TRP A 186 -4.68 -8.76 7.87
N THR A 187 -3.50 -8.52 7.26
CA THR A 187 -2.73 -9.62 6.61
C THR A 187 -2.33 -10.74 7.58
N HIS A 188 -2.29 -10.47 8.89
CA HIS A 188 -1.96 -11.45 9.92
C HIS A 188 -3.18 -12.19 10.46
N THR A 189 -4.33 -11.54 10.58
CA THR A 189 -5.55 -12.21 11.07
C THR A 189 -6.40 -12.82 9.96
N LEU A 190 -6.39 -12.24 8.76
CA LEU A 190 -7.22 -12.62 7.61
C LEU A 190 -8.72 -12.70 7.95
N ASP A 191 -9.15 -11.92 8.93
CA ASP A 191 -10.54 -11.90 9.38
C ASP A 191 -11.45 -11.23 8.35
N LYS A 192 -12.66 -11.77 8.20
CA LYS A 192 -13.72 -11.16 7.38
C LYS A 192 -14.25 -9.86 7.99
N ASN A 193 -14.16 -9.74 9.31
CA ASN A 193 -14.65 -8.58 10.04
C ASN A 193 -13.59 -7.47 10.03
N VAL A 194 -13.87 -6.40 9.29
CA VAL A 194 -13.01 -5.21 9.20
C VAL A 194 -12.71 -4.59 10.57
N PHE A 195 -13.66 -4.70 11.51
CA PHE A 195 -13.61 -4.01 12.79
C PHE A 195 -13.03 -4.82 13.94
N ALA A 196 -12.57 -6.06 13.71
CA ALA A 196 -12.09 -6.94 14.78
C ALA A 196 -10.93 -6.29 15.59
N ASN A 197 -10.03 -5.58 14.91
CA ASN A 197 -8.86 -4.95 15.51
C ASN A 197 -8.93 -3.41 15.49
N LEU A 198 -10.13 -2.82 15.38
CA LEU A 198 -10.28 -1.37 15.18
C LEU A 198 -9.63 -0.56 16.31
N TYR A 199 -9.84 -0.93 17.57
CA TYR A 199 -9.26 -0.22 18.72
C TYR A 199 -7.73 -0.23 18.69
N TRP A 200 -7.12 -1.36 18.32
CA TRP A 200 -5.66 -1.48 18.15
C TRP A 200 -5.15 -0.62 16.99
N VAL A 201 -5.84 -0.64 15.84
CA VAL A 201 -5.52 0.20 14.68
C VAL A 201 -5.57 1.69 15.04
N LEU A 202 -6.63 2.12 15.73
CA LEU A 202 -6.79 3.52 16.15
C LEU A 202 -5.69 3.94 17.13
N GLY A 203 -5.35 3.11 18.12
CA GLY A 203 -4.27 3.40 19.06
C GLY A 203 -2.91 3.60 18.36
N LEU A 204 -2.56 2.72 17.42
CA LEU A 204 -1.33 2.87 16.62
C LEU A 204 -1.36 4.10 15.72
N THR A 205 -2.51 4.40 15.12
CA THR A 205 -2.68 5.58 14.26
C THR A 205 -2.49 6.87 15.07
N VAL A 206 -3.09 6.97 16.25
CA VAL A 206 -2.95 8.15 17.13
C VAL A 206 -1.49 8.34 17.54
N CYS A 207 -0.80 7.26 17.95
CA CYS A 207 0.61 7.31 18.29
C CYS A 207 1.47 7.85 17.13
N LEU A 208 1.21 7.40 15.89
CA LEU A 208 1.92 7.91 14.71
C LEU A 208 1.59 9.36 14.39
N ILE A 209 0.35 9.82 14.64
CA ILE A 209 -0.03 11.22 14.43
C ILE A 209 0.68 12.12 15.43
N GLU A 210 0.73 11.75 16.70
CA GLU A 210 1.44 12.50 17.74
C GLU A 210 2.91 12.70 17.37
N ILE A 211 3.57 11.62 16.95
CA ILE A 211 4.96 11.68 16.47
C ILE A 211 5.06 12.51 15.19
N GLY A 212 4.11 12.39 14.26
CA GLY A 212 4.08 13.19 13.04
C GLY A 212 3.91 14.69 13.28
N ILE A 213 3.15 15.09 14.31
CA ILE A 213 3.05 16.48 14.72
C ILE A 213 4.40 16.99 15.21
N LEU A 214 5.11 16.22 16.04
CA LEU A 214 6.46 16.57 16.51
C LEU A 214 7.44 16.72 15.34
N VAL A 215 7.38 15.79 14.38
CA VAL A 215 8.21 15.78 13.17
C VAL A 215 7.93 16.98 12.27
N TRP A 216 6.68 17.46 12.21
CA TRP A 216 6.32 18.62 11.38
C TRP A 216 7.00 19.91 11.83
N PHE A 217 7.21 20.09 13.14
CA PHE A 217 7.96 21.22 13.69
C PHE A 217 9.48 21.09 13.52
N TRP A 218 9.97 19.92 13.10
CA TRP A 218 11.39 19.64 13.06
C TRP A 218 12.04 20.18 11.77
N PRO A 219 13.09 21.02 11.87
CA PRO A 219 13.71 21.65 10.70
C PRO A 219 14.70 20.69 10.02
N SER A 220 14.18 19.71 9.27
CA SER A 220 15.00 18.81 8.46
C SER A 220 14.40 18.62 7.06
N THR A 221 15.15 17.94 6.19
CA THR A 221 14.68 17.66 4.83
C THR A 221 13.48 16.68 4.86
N PRO A 222 12.48 16.86 3.97
CA PRO A 222 11.31 15.98 3.92
C PRO A 222 11.65 14.49 3.82
N THR A 223 12.74 14.16 3.13
CA THR A 223 13.19 12.77 2.97
C THR A 223 13.70 12.16 4.27
N VAL A 224 14.47 12.91 5.08
CA VAL A 224 14.94 12.44 6.39
C VAL A 224 13.77 12.27 7.36
N LEU A 225 12.84 13.23 7.37
CA LEU A 225 11.63 13.17 8.19
C LEU A 225 10.72 11.99 7.78
N ALA A 226 10.58 11.72 6.48
CA ALA A 226 9.82 10.58 5.98
C ALA A 226 10.48 9.23 6.34
N LEU A 227 11.81 9.13 6.26
CA LEU A 227 12.54 7.94 6.74
C LEU A 227 12.32 7.74 8.25
N PHE A 228 12.36 8.82 9.02
CA PHE A 228 12.11 8.78 10.45
C PHE A 228 10.71 8.24 10.77
N LEU A 229 9.67 8.82 10.16
CA LEU A 229 8.29 8.35 10.33
C LEU A 229 8.12 6.88 9.89
N THR A 230 8.78 6.48 8.80
CA THR A 230 8.73 5.10 8.33
C THR A 230 9.39 4.12 9.31
N GLY A 231 10.49 4.52 9.95
CA GLY A 231 11.14 3.71 10.98
C GLY A 231 10.28 3.55 12.23
N ILE A 232 9.59 4.61 12.66
CA ILE A 232 8.61 4.55 13.74
C ILE A 232 7.41 3.68 13.35
N PHE A 233 6.90 3.82 12.13
CA PHE A 233 5.84 2.95 11.59
C PHE A 233 6.28 1.48 11.60
N TYR A 234 7.50 1.20 11.14
CA TYR A 234 8.07 -0.14 11.15
C TYR A 234 8.13 -0.72 12.57
N ALA A 235 8.62 0.04 13.54
CA ALA A 235 8.72 -0.40 14.93
C ALA A 235 7.35 -0.66 15.55
N THR A 236 6.45 0.31 15.46
CA THR A 236 5.13 0.25 16.10
C THR A 236 4.23 -0.82 15.48
N VAL A 237 4.12 -0.85 14.14
CA VAL A 237 3.28 -1.81 13.43
C VAL A 237 3.92 -3.20 13.43
N GLY A 238 5.25 -3.30 13.28
CA GLY A 238 5.96 -4.58 13.29
C GLY A 238 5.87 -5.29 14.64
N ILE A 239 6.06 -4.58 15.76
CA ILE A 239 5.83 -5.15 17.10
C ILE A 239 4.39 -5.63 17.24
N SER A 240 3.42 -4.86 16.73
CA SER A 240 2.01 -5.23 16.77
C SER A 240 1.70 -6.49 15.97
N GLN A 241 2.29 -6.64 14.78
CA GLN A 241 2.16 -7.87 13.97
C GLN A 241 2.74 -9.09 14.70
N VAL A 242 3.92 -8.96 15.30
CA VAL A 242 4.57 -10.03 16.07
C VAL A 242 3.75 -10.42 17.31
N TRP A 243 3.12 -9.43 17.97
CA TRP A 243 2.22 -9.67 19.08
C TRP A 243 0.98 -10.46 18.65
N ILE A 244 0.36 -10.12 17.51
CA ILE A 244 -0.77 -10.87 16.94
C ILE A 244 -0.37 -12.31 16.61
N GLU A 245 0.86 -12.52 16.12
CA GLU A 245 1.39 -13.86 15.86
C GLU A 245 1.78 -14.65 17.13
N LYS A 246 1.63 -14.05 18.32
CA LYS A 246 2.02 -14.62 19.63
C LYS A 246 3.49 -15.03 19.68
N ARG A 247 4.35 -14.31 18.95
CA ARG A 247 5.80 -14.54 18.85
C ARG A 247 6.61 -13.43 19.52
N LEU A 248 5.98 -12.69 20.43
CA LEU A 248 6.62 -11.57 21.11
C LEU A 248 7.57 -12.09 22.20
N PHE A 249 8.83 -12.26 21.81
CA PHE A 249 9.93 -12.53 22.73
C PHE A 249 10.70 -11.24 23.04
N LYS A 250 11.34 -11.19 24.21
CA LYS A 250 12.17 -10.04 24.62
C LYS A 250 13.25 -9.71 23.57
N GLY A 251 13.85 -10.72 22.94
CA GLY A 251 14.85 -10.53 21.88
C GLY A 251 14.28 -9.78 20.67
N VAL A 252 13.11 -10.21 20.18
CA VAL A 252 12.45 -9.57 19.03
C VAL A 252 12.06 -8.13 19.36
N LEU A 253 11.59 -7.85 20.58
CA LEU A 253 11.28 -6.48 21.01
C LEU A 253 12.52 -5.57 20.94
N TRP A 254 13.68 -6.07 21.36
CA TRP A 254 14.94 -5.34 21.26
C TRP A 254 15.35 -5.03 19.83
N GLU A 255 15.11 -5.94 18.87
CA GLU A 255 15.42 -5.69 17.46
C GLU A 255 14.65 -4.47 16.91
N TYR A 256 13.34 -4.39 17.18
CA TYR A 256 12.52 -3.24 16.76
C TYR A 256 12.90 -1.94 17.49
N MET A 257 13.19 -2.02 18.80
CA MET A 257 13.64 -0.87 19.58
C MET A 257 14.97 -0.32 19.07
N TRP A 258 15.92 -1.19 18.73
CA TRP A 258 17.20 -0.77 18.15
C TRP A 258 17.02 -0.02 16.83
N ILE A 259 16.11 -0.47 15.98
CA ILE A 259 15.81 0.22 14.72
C ILE A 259 15.22 1.60 14.98
N ALA A 260 14.29 1.75 15.93
CA ALA A 260 13.76 3.05 16.32
C ALA A 260 14.86 4.01 16.85
N VAL A 261 15.77 3.50 17.67
CA VAL A 261 16.92 4.27 18.19
C VAL A 261 17.86 4.71 17.07
N VAL A 262 18.24 3.80 16.17
CA VAL A 262 19.11 4.11 15.02
C VAL A 262 18.46 5.19 14.15
N VAL A 263 17.17 5.06 13.86
CA VAL A 263 16.41 6.02 13.06
C VAL A 263 16.35 7.39 13.75
N PHE A 264 16.14 7.42 15.08
CA PHE A 264 16.20 8.67 15.86
C PHE A 264 17.59 9.32 15.82
N VAL A 265 18.67 8.55 15.97
CA VAL A 265 20.05 9.06 15.86
C VAL A 265 20.32 9.60 14.45
N THR A 266 19.86 8.93 13.40
CA THR A 266 20.03 9.45 12.03
C THR A 266 19.33 10.80 11.85
N LEU A 267 18.13 10.98 12.41
CA LEU A 267 17.44 12.27 12.36
C LEU A 267 18.26 13.38 13.03
N LEU A 268 18.85 13.11 14.21
CA LEU A 268 19.69 14.09 14.90
C LEU A 268 20.95 14.47 14.11
N LEU A 269 21.59 13.50 13.46
CA LEU A 269 22.81 13.72 12.67
C LEU A 269 22.57 14.54 11.39
N PHE A 270 21.44 14.31 10.73
CA PHE A 270 21.09 15.01 9.48
C PHE A 270 20.29 16.30 9.70
N THR A 271 20.06 16.70 10.96
CA THR A 271 19.47 17.99 11.27
C THR A 271 20.55 19.06 11.19
N PRO A 272 20.38 20.12 10.37
CA PRO A 272 21.30 21.25 10.38
C PRO A 272 21.14 22.00 11.71
N TRP A 273 22.18 21.98 12.55
CA TRP A 273 22.23 22.67 13.84
C TRP A 273 22.77 24.11 13.73
N THR A 274 22.62 24.72 12.55
CA THR A 274 23.20 26.02 12.16
C THR A 274 22.16 26.84 11.41
#